data_AF-A0A6J1J1Y0-F1
#
_entry.id   AF-A0A6J1J1Y0-F1
#
_cell.length_a   1.000
_cell.length_b   1.000
_cell.length_c   1.000
_cell.angle_alpha   90.00
_cell.angle_beta   90.00
_cell.angle_gamma   90.00
#
_symmetry.space_group_name_H-M   'P 1'
#
loop_
_entity.id
_entity.type
_entity.pdbx_description
1 polymer ?
#
loop_
_entity_poly.entity_id
_entity_poly.type
_entity_poly.pdbx_seq_one_letter_code
_entity_poly.pdbx_strand_id
1 'polypeptide(L)' 'MEAKQGPANYEEECSTPTRWECRIPAVFNCPPPPPPKKKKAVGSGKKREPPKHGYFQPPDLEALFSVPPRREACV' A
#
# COMPACT_ATOMS: atom_id res chain seq x y z
N MET A 1 -28.39 -30.07 -33.12
CA MET A 1 -27.19 -30.87 -32.79
C MET A 1 -26.52 -30.21 -31.61
N GLU A 2 -26.27 -31.00 -30.58
CA GLU A 2 -26.07 -30.62 -29.18
C GLU A 2 -24.71 -29.97 -28.92
N ALA A 3 -24.69 -28.84 -28.19
CA ALA A 3 -23.47 -28.27 -27.64
C ALA A 3 -23.02 -29.13 -26.45
N LYS A 4 -22.04 -30.00 -26.67
CA LYS A 4 -21.37 -30.72 -25.58
C LYS A 4 -20.40 -29.75 -24.89
N GLN A 5 -20.92 -29.03 -23.91
CA GLN A 5 -20.12 -28.34 -22.90
C GLN A 5 -19.38 -29.43 -22.11
N GLY A 6 -18.08 -29.62 -22.37
CA GLY A 6 -17.21 -30.37 -21.48
C GLY A 6 -17.03 -29.61 -20.16
N PRO A 7 -16.86 -30.29 -19.01
CA PRO A 7 -16.61 -29.59 -17.76
C PRO A 7 -15.29 -28.85 -17.87
N ALA A 8 -15.33 -27.51 -17.79
CA ALA A 8 -14.13 -26.72 -17.63
C ALA A 8 -13.44 -27.18 -16.35
N ASN A 9 -12.22 -27.71 -16.46
CA ASN A 9 -11.39 -28.00 -15.31
C ASN A 9 -10.74 -26.67 -14.88
N TYR A 10 -11.47 -25.86 -14.11
CA TYR A 10 -11.08 -24.50 -13.70
C TYR A 10 -9.92 -24.45 -12.69
N GLU A 11 -9.35 -25.60 -12.32
CA GLU A 11 -8.24 -25.71 -11.37
C GLU A 11 -6.86 -25.69 -12.06
N GLU A 12 -6.81 -25.71 -13.38
CA GLU A 12 -5.55 -25.76 -14.16
C GLU A 12 -5.18 -24.41 -14.80
N GLU A 13 -5.85 -23.30 -14.49
CA GLU A 13 -5.53 -22.04 -15.18
C GLU A 13 -4.56 -21.12 -14.42
N CYS A 14 -4.35 -21.33 -13.12
CA CYS A 14 -3.28 -20.66 -12.38
C CYS A 14 -2.92 -21.41 -11.08
N SER A 15 -1.98 -22.35 -11.15
CA SER A 15 -1.48 -23.10 -9.99
C SER A 15 0.00 -22.83 -9.72
N THR A 16 0.39 -22.77 -8.45
CA THR A 16 1.80 -22.65 -8.04
C THR A 16 2.60 -23.84 -8.57
N PRO A 17 3.72 -23.62 -9.31
CA PRO A 17 4.54 -24.72 -9.82
C PRO A 17 5.00 -25.66 -8.70
N THR A 18 4.70 -26.95 -8.85
CA THR A 18 4.98 -27.99 -7.84
C THR A 18 6.38 -28.60 -7.96
N ARG A 19 7.10 -28.29 -9.04
CA ARG A 19 8.47 -28.75 -9.28
C ARG A 19 9.41 -28.25 -8.19
N TRP A 20 10.29 -29.12 -7.71
CA TRP A 20 11.17 -28.86 -6.56
C TRP A 20 12.06 -27.62 -6.74
N GLU A 21 12.51 -27.34 -7.97
CA GLU A 21 13.30 -26.17 -8.33
C GLU A 21 12.56 -24.84 -8.20
N CYS A 22 11.23 -24.87 -8.32
CA CYS A 22 10.38 -23.68 -8.23
C CYS A 22 9.79 -23.47 -6.83
N ARG A 23 9.94 -24.44 -5.93
CA ARG A 23 9.36 -24.39 -4.58
C ARG A 23 10.22 -23.49 -3.70
N ILE A 24 9.57 -22.58 -2.97
CA ILE A 24 10.25 -21.75 -1.96
C ILE A 24 10.83 -22.69 -0.89
N PRO A 25 12.14 -22.60 -0.59
CA PRO A 25 12.75 -23.40 0.48
C PRO A 25 12.03 -23.17 1.82
N ALA A 26 11.60 -24.25 2.47
CA ALA A 26 10.89 -24.17 3.76
C ALA A 26 11.78 -23.64 4.90
N VAL A 27 13.10 -23.78 4.75
CA VAL A 27 14.09 -23.36 5.73
C VAL A 27 14.78 -22.12 5.19
N PHE A 28 14.15 -20.97 5.38
CA PHE A 28 14.90 -19.72 5.36
C PHE A 28 15.59 -19.64 6.74
N ASN A 29 16.88 -19.94 6.80
CA ASN A 29 17.68 -19.74 8.01
C ASN A 29 17.79 -18.23 8.27
N CYS A 30 16.73 -17.63 8.83
CA CYS A 30 16.77 -16.27 9.32
C CYS A 30 17.91 -16.18 10.34
N PRO A 31 18.89 -15.27 10.16
CA PRO A 31 19.85 -15.02 11.22
C PRO A 31 19.10 -14.60 12.49
N PRO A 32 19.64 -14.91 13.68
CA PRO A 32 19.03 -14.48 14.94
C PRO A 32 18.84 -12.95 14.92
N PRO A 33 17.74 -12.44 15.52
CA PRO A 33 17.49 -11.01 15.54
C PRO A 33 18.63 -10.27 16.25
N PRO A 34 18.97 -9.04 15.83
CA PRO A 34 19.99 -8.25 16.50
C PRO A 34 19.59 -7.94 17.95
N PRO A 35 20.56 -7.73 18.86
CA PRO A 35 20.26 -7.43 20.25
C PRO A 35 19.40 -6.18 20.39
N PRO A 36 18.49 -6.12 21.38
CA PRO A 36 17.61 -4.99 21.57
C PRO A 36 18.42 -3.71 21.78
N LYS A 37 18.20 -2.71 20.92
CA LYS A 37 18.81 -1.39 21.09
C LYS A 37 18.34 -0.83 22.43
N LYS A 38 19.28 -0.39 23.29
CA LYS A 38 18.95 0.39 24.50
C LYS A 38 18.04 1.53 24.07
N LYS A 39 16.79 1.53 24.53
CA LYS A 39 15.82 2.60 24.24
C LYS A 39 16.44 3.91 24.73
N LYS A 40 16.90 4.74 23.79
CA LYS A 40 17.12 6.16 24.08
C LYS A 40 15.74 6.68 24.41
N ALA A 41 15.60 7.35 25.54
CA ALA A 41 14.34 7.96 25.96
C ALA A 41 14.01 9.15 25.05
N VAL A 42 13.78 8.89 23.76
CA VAL A 42 13.15 9.83 22.84
C VAL A 42 11.68 9.81 23.23
N GLY A 43 11.30 10.73 24.13
CA GLY A 43 9.89 10.98 24.44
C GLY A 43 9.48 10.80 25.91
N SER A 44 10.40 10.62 26.86
CA SER A 44 10.07 10.81 28.28
C SER A 44 10.06 12.30 28.61
N GLY A 45 9.07 13.00 28.07
CA GLY A 45 8.96 14.44 28.20
C GLY A 45 7.87 15.00 27.31
N LYS A 46 6.63 14.61 27.58
CA LYS A 46 5.39 15.19 27.03
C LYS A 46 5.17 14.83 25.55
N LYS A 47 4.08 14.10 25.26
CA LYS A 47 3.55 14.01 23.89
C LYS A 47 3.35 15.44 23.40
N ARG A 48 3.94 15.81 22.25
CA ARG A 48 3.73 17.11 21.64
C ARG A 48 2.23 17.30 21.45
N GLU A 49 1.67 18.35 22.04
CA GLU A 49 0.26 18.69 21.86
C GLU A 49 -0.01 18.89 20.37
N PRO A 50 -1.15 18.41 19.84
CA PRO A 50 -1.58 18.82 18.51
C PRO A 50 -1.63 20.36 18.38
N PRO A 51 -1.35 20.93 17.20
CA PRO A 51 -1.55 22.34 16.95
C PRO A 51 -3.00 22.76 17.24
N LYS A 52 -3.16 23.91 17.90
CA LYS A 52 -4.46 24.46 18.32
C LYS A 52 -5.48 24.61 17.18
N HIS A 53 -4.99 24.80 15.95
CA HIS A 53 -5.83 25.04 14.77
C HIS A 53 -5.90 23.82 13.83
N GLY A 54 -5.55 22.64 14.34
CA GLY A 54 -5.43 21.43 13.52
C GLY A 54 -4.16 21.46 12.67
N TYR A 55 -3.82 20.28 12.12
CA TYR A 55 -2.66 20.13 11.25
C TYR A 55 -2.95 20.54 9.80
N PHE A 56 -4.22 20.43 9.40
CA PHE A 56 -4.68 20.79 8.08
C PHE A 56 -5.60 22.00 8.21
N GLN A 57 -5.21 23.08 7.56
CA GLN A 57 -6.01 24.29 7.42
C GLN A 57 -6.43 24.35 5.95
N PRO A 58 -7.60 23.77 5.58
CA PRO A 58 -8.04 23.83 4.20
C PRO A 58 -8.20 25.29 3.78
N PRO A 59 -7.78 25.65 2.55
CA PRO A 59 -8.16 26.93 1.99
C PRO A 59 -9.68 27.03 1.87
N ASP A 60 -10.18 28.26 1.88
CA ASP A 60 -11.59 28.52 1.61
C ASP A 60 -11.98 28.00 0.22
N LEU A 61 -13.11 27.28 0.15
CA LEU A 61 -13.58 26.65 -1.08
C LEU A 61 -14.03 27.70 -2.09
N GLU A 62 -14.67 28.78 -1.65
CA GLU A 62 -15.08 29.85 -2.56
C GLU A 62 -13.88 30.51 -3.24
N ALA A 63 -12.77 30.72 -2.51
CA ALA A 63 -11.52 31.21 -3.09
C ALA A 63 -10.91 30.26 -4.14
N LEU A 64 -11.04 28.94 -3.96
CA LEU A 64 -10.53 27.96 -4.93
C LEU A 64 -11.33 27.97 -6.25
N PHE A 65 -12.66 28.09 -6.16
CA PHE A 65 -13.53 28.07 -7.34
C PHE A 65 -13.73 29.44 -7.98
N SER A 66 -13.37 30.53 -7.30
CA SER A 66 -13.42 31.90 -7.84
C SER A 66 -12.32 32.20 -8.86
N VAL A 67 -11.38 31.27 -9.09
CA VAL A 67 -10.32 31.46 -10.09
C VAL A 67 -10.94 31.42 -11.49
N PRO A 68 -10.80 32.49 -12.29
CA PRO A 68 -11.34 32.52 -13.64
C PRO A 68 -10.66 31.45 -14.50
N PRO A 69 -11.40 30.78 -15.41
CA PRO A 69 -10.83 29.78 -16.30
C PRO A 69 -9.69 30.41 -17.11
N ARG A 70 -8.52 29.78 -17.08
CA ARG A 70 -7.42 30.19 -17.94
C ARG A 70 -7.81 29.90 -19.38
N ARG A 71 -7.75 30.90 -20.25
CA ARG A 71 -7.89 30.68 -21.69
C ARG A 71 -6.74 29.77 -22.13
N GLU A 72 -7.06 28.55 -22.52
CA GLU A 72 -6.11 27.68 -23.20
C GLU A 72 -5.77 28.33 -24.55
N ALA A 73 -4.48 28.44 -24.85
CA ALA A 73 -4.05 28.79 -26.19
C ALA A 73 -4.35 27.59 -27.08
N CYS A 74 -5.17 27.75 -28.12
CA CYS A 74 -5.24 26.78 -29.21
C CYS A 74 -3.84 26.71 -29.83
N VAL A 75 -3.23 25.52 -29.82
CA VAL A 75 -2.00 25.21 -30.56
C VAL A 75 -2.39 24.65 -31.92
#